data_AF-A0A259CGX8-F1
#
_entry.id   AF-A0A259CGX8-F1
#
_cell.length_a   1.000
_cell.length_b   1.000
_cell.length_c   1.000
_cell.angle_alpha   90.00
_cell.angle_beta   90.00
_cell.angle_gamma   90.00
#
_symmetry.space_group_name_H-M   'P 1'
#
loop_
_entity.id
_entity.type
_entity.pdbx_description
1 polymer ?
#
loop_
_entity_poly.entity_id
_entity_poly.type
_entity_poly.pdbx_seq_one_letter_code
_entity_poly.pdbx_strand_id
1 'polypeptide(L)'
;MPSNESDGRPLAYSYARMSTEAQLKGDSRRRQLELSKAYAIQHDLNLVESLLDVGKSGYTGANVSDGALGVFLKAIRAGKVVAGTYFIV
;
A
#
# COMPACT_ATOMS: atom_id res chain seq x y z
N MET A 1 9.09 21.30 16.70
CA MET A 1 8.14 21.11 15.57
C MET A 1 8.89 20.29 14.53
N PRO A 2 8.47 19.07 14.18
CA PRO A 2 9.17 18.31 13.15
C PRO A 2 8.99 19.03 11.82
N SER A 3 10.11 19.30 11.18
CA SER A 3 10.25 19.93 9.87
C SER A 3 9.54 19.09 8.81
N ASN A 4 8.46 19.64 8.27
CA ASN A 4 7.68 19.05 7.18
C ASN A 4 8.44 19.27 5.86
N GLU A 5 9.55 18.58 5.69
CA GLU A 5 10.29 18.47 4.43
C GLU A 5 9.51 17.49 3.52
N SER A 6 8.31 17.87 3.10
CA SER A 6 7.65 17.22 1.97
C SER A 6 8.16 17.92 0.72
N ASP A 7 8.87 17.19 -0.13
CA ASP A 7 9.57 17.65 -1.32
C ASP A 7 8.64 18.19 -2.44
N GLY A 8 7.47 18.74 -2.10
CA GLY A 8 6.36 19.10 -3.01
C GLY A 8 5.71 17.91 -3.71
N ARG A 9 6.31 16.72 -3.61
CA ARG A 9 5.91 15.51 -4.31
C ARG A 9 4.69 14.85 -3.66
N PRO A 10 3.68 14.44 -4.45
CA PRO A 10 2.52 13.74 -3.93
C PRO A 10 2.93 12.43 -3.25
N LEU A 11 2.26 12.10 -2.15
CA LEU A 11 2.49 10.83 -1.46
C LEU A 11 1.88 9.68 -2.29
N ALA A 12 2.49 8.51 -2.23
CA ALA A 12 1.94 7.28 -2.80
C ALA A 12 1.96 6.15 -1.78
N TYR A 13 0.93 5.32 -1.82
CA TYR A 13 0.82 4.07 -1.08
C TYR A 13 0.64 2.96 -2.09
N SER A 14 1.38 1.86 -1.95
CA SER A 14 1.16 0.68 -2.79
C SER A 14 0.41 -0.40 -2.02
N TYR A 15 -0.44 -1.16 -2.69
CA TYR A 15 -1.21 -2.25 -2.11
C TYR A 15 -1.14 -3.50 -2.96
N ALA A 16 -0.70 -4.60 -2.36
CA ALA A 16 -0.67 -5.90 -3.00
C ALA A 16 -1.48 -6.92 -2.17
N ARG A 17 -2.37 -7.68 -2.84
CA ARG A 17 -3.12 -8.78 -2.22
C ARG A 17 -2.65 -10.12 -2.77
N MET A 18 -2.28 -11.04 -1.89
CA MET A 18 -1.94 -12.42 -2.22
C MET A 18 -2.96 -13.38 -1.62
N SER A 19 -3.42 -14.37 -2.39
CA SER A 19 -4.47 -15.30 -1.97
C SER A 19 -3.96 -16.60 -1.36
N THR A 20 -2.66 -16.87 -1.42
CA THR A 20 -2.05 -18.09 -0.87
C THR A 20 -0.64 -17.85 -0.35
N GLU A 21 -0.29 -18.47 0.78
CA GLU A 21 1.09 -18.48 1.31
C GLU A 21 2.11 -19.09 0.34
N ALA A 22 1.66 -19.92 -0.61
CA ALA A 22 2.52 -20.46 -1.66
C ALA A 22 3.12 -19.34 -2.54
N GLN A 23 2.40 -18.23 -2.74
CA GLN A 23 2.89 -17.07 -3.49
C GLN A 23 3.86 -16.18 -2.68
N LEU A 24 3.91 -16.32 -1.34
CA LEU A 24 4.92 -15.65 -0.51
C LEU A 24 6.34 -16.19 -0.74
N LYS A 25 6.48 -17.40 -1.27
CA LYS A 25 7.78 -18.01 -1.61
C LYS A 25 8.33 -17.55 -2.96
N GLY A 26 7.57 -16.78 -3.75
CA GLY A 26 7.92 -16.43 -5.12
C GLY A 26 8.37 -14.98 -5.32
N ASP A 27 9.28 -14.82 -6.29
CA ASP A 27 9.77 -13.55 -6.86
C ASP A 27 8.64 -12.56 -7.25
N SER A 28 7.40 -13.04 -7.41
CA SER A 28 6.19 -12.26 -7.67
C SER A 28 5.95 -11.13 -6.65
N ARG A 29 6.18 -11.36 -5.35
CA ARG A 29 6.03 -10.30 -4.32
C ARG A 29 7.06 -9.20 -4.52
N ARG A 30 8.32 -9.60 -4.68
CA ARG A 30 9.42 -8.67 -4.91
C ARG A 30 9.16 -7.87 -6.18
N ARG A 31 8.75 -8.52 -7.26
CA ARG A 31 8.47 -7.88 -8.54
C ARG A 31 7.32 -6.87 -8.45
N GLN A 32 6.21 -7.17 -7.76
CA GLN A 32 5.13 -6.21 -7.54
C GLN A 32 5.59 -4.98 -6.73
N LEU A 33 6.38 -5.21 -5.69
CA LEU A 33 6.93 -4.12 -4.88
C LEU A 33 7.88 -3.25 -5.70
N GLU A 34 8.76 -3.85 -6.48
CA GLU A 34 9.70 -3.14 -7.36
C GLU A 34 8.97 -2.40 -8.48
N LEU A 35 7.91 -2.96 -9.06
CA LEU A 35 7.05 -2.26 -10.03
C LEU A 35 6.37 -1.04 -9.40
N SER A 36 5.86 -1.18 -8.17
CA SER A 36 5.22 -0.07 -7.45
C SER A 36 6.23 1.05 -7.14
N LYS A 37 7.45 0.69 -6.74
CA LYS A 37 8.54 1.65 -6.53
C LYS A 37 8.96 2.32 -7.83
N ALA A 38 9.13 1.56 -8.90
CA ALA A 38 9.51 2.08 -10.21
C ALA A 38 8.45 3.08 -10.72
N TYR A 39 7.17 2.76 -10.55
CA TYR A 39 6.07 3.67 -10.87
C TYR A 39 6.15 4.95 -10.03
N ALA A 40 6.35 4.84 -8.72
CA ALA A 40 6.47 6.00 -7.87
C ALA A 40 7.65 6.90 -8.28
N ILE A 41 8.81 6.32 -8.57
CA ILE A 41 10.00 7.04 -9.05
C ILE A 41 9.73 7.71 -10.39
N GLN A 42 9.10 7.00 -11.33
CA GLN A 42 8.79 7.51 -12.68
C GLN A 42 7.82 8.69 -12.65
N HIS A 43 6.93 8.74 -11.66
CA HIS A 43 5.89 9.76 -11.53
C HIS A 43 6.18 10.81 -10.45
N ASP A 44 7.43 10.88 -9.96
CA ASP A 44 7.83 11.80 -8.89
C ASP A 44 6.93 11.71 -7.65
N LEU A 45 6.51 10.49 -7.31
CA LEU A 45 5.71 10.19 -6.14
C LEU A 45 6.59 9.73 -4.99
N ASN A 46 6.26 10.17 -3.78
CA ASN A 46 6.92 9.70 -2.58
C ASN A 46 6.22 8.45 -2.04
N LEU A 47 6.77 7.26 -2.32
CA LEU A 47 6.22 5.99 -1.81
C LEU A 47 6.42 5.90 -0.29
N VAL A 48 5.36 6.14 0.48
CA VAL A 48 5.39 6.18 1.94
C VAL A 48 5.35 4.78 2.54
N GLU A 49 4.39 3.98 2.10
CA GLU A 49 4.13 2.67 2.69
C GLU A 49 3.61 1.67 1.64
N SER A 50 4.00 0.42 1.80
CA SER A 50 3.56 -0.70 0.97
C SER A 50 2.72 -1.66 1.79
N LEU A 51 1.42 -1.61 1.55
CA LEU A 51 0.40 -2.43 2.19
C LEU A 51 0.40 -3.81 1.52
N LEU A 52 0.58 -4.85 2.32
CA LEU A 52 0.52 -6.23 1.85
C LEU A 52 -0.59 -6.95 2.61
N ASP A 53 -1.51 -7.55 1.87
CA ASP A 53 -2.55 -8.41 2.45
C ASP A 53 -2.33 -9.85 1.98
N VAL A 54 -1.97 -10.72 2.93
CA VAL A 54 -1.82 -12.15 2.69
C VAL A 54 -3.12 -12.82 3.12
N GLY A 55 -4.03 -12.99 2.19
CA GLY A 55 -5.29 -13.69 2.40
C GLY A 55 -5.04 -15.16 2.68
N LYS A 56 -5.09 -15.56 3.96
CA LYS A 56 -5.46 -16.92 4.32
C LYS A 56 -6.97 -17.03 4.21
N SER A 57 -7.43 -17.84 3.26
CA SER A 57 -8.79 -18.40 3.27
C SER A 57 -9.91 -17.38 3.05
N GLY A 58 -10.42 -17.29 1.81
CA GLY A 58 -11.64 -16.53 1.47
C GLY A 58 -12.95 -17.10 2.06
N TYR A 59 -12.94 -17.66 3.28
CA TYR A 59 -14.11 -18.32 3.86
C TYR A 59 -14.81 -17.51 4.98
N THR A 60 -14.20 -16.45 5.48
CA THR A 60 -14.81 -15.59 6.50
C THR A 60 -14.62 -14.14 6.10
N GLY A 61 -15.71 -13.46 5.73
CA GLY A 61 -15.74 -12.04 5.33
C GLY A 61 -15.22 -11.02 6.35
N ALA A 62 -14.60 -11.48 7.44
CA ALA A 62 -13.96 -10.68 8.47
C ALA A 62 -12.62 -10.06 8.01
N ASN A 63 -11.85 -10.73 7.14
CA ASN A 63 -10.51 -10.26 6.74
C ASN A 63 -10.53 -9.03 5.81
N VAL A 64 -11.64 -8.77 5.12
CA VAL A 64 -11.79 -7.57 4.27
C VAL A 64 -11.82 -6.28 5.12
N SER A 65 -12.18 -6.39 6.41
CA SER A 65 -12.35 -5.22 7.29
C SER A 65 -11.09 -4.88 8.12
N ASP A 66 -10.19 -5.84 8.35
CA ASP A 66 -8.97 -5.67 9.17
C ASP A 66 -7.64 -5.97 8.45
N GLY A 67 -7.68 -6.26 7.15
CA GLY A 67 -6.48 -6.28 6.32
C GLY A 67 -5.82 -4.89 6.20
N ALA A 68 -4.63 -4.85 5.58
CA ALA A 68 -3.87 -3.60 5.39
C ALA A 68 -4.70 -2.52 4.67
N LEU A 69 -5.56 -2.91 3.73
CA LEU A 69 -6.50 -1.99 3.07
C LEU A 69 -7.50 -1.37 4.05
N GLY A 70 -8.02 -2.14 5.00
CA GLY A 70 -8.96 -1.65 6.01
C GLY A 70 -8.34 -0.59 6.92
N VAL A 71 -7.09 -0.82 7.33
CA VAL A 71 -6.28 0.16 8.09
C VAL A 71 -6.05 1.43 7.28
N PHE A 72 -5.71 1.30 6.00
CA PHE A 72 -5.52 2.44 5.10
C PHE A 72 -6.80 3.27 4.92
N LEU A 73 -7.95 2.61 4.70
CA LEU A 73 -9.24 3.29 4.60
C LEU A 73 -9.63 3.99 5.92
N LYS A 74 -9.31 3.39 7.08
CA LYS A 74 -9.48 4.04 8.40
C LYS A 74 -8.58 5.27 8.51
N ALA A 75 -7.34 5.22 8.01
CA ALA A 75 -6.41 6.35 7.99
C ALA A 75 -6.90 7.50 7.09
N ILE A 76 -7.46 7.20 5.91
CA ILE A 76 -8.11 8.21 5.05
C ILE A 76 -9.27 8.87 5.79
N ARG A 77 -10.19 8.06 6.35
CA ARG A 77 -11.34 8.59 7.11
C ARG A 77 -10.95 9.42 8.32
N ALA A 78 -9.82 9.09 8.95
CA ALA A 78 -9.26 9.83 10.08
C ALA A 78 -8.49 11.10 9.66
N GLY A 79 -8.39 11.41 8.36
CA GLY A 79 -7.64 12.57 7.85
C GLY A 79 -6.13 12.45 7.99
N LYS A 80 -5.61 11.23 8.21
CA LYS A 80 -4.16 10.98 8.31
C LYS A 80 -3.48 10.91 6.94
N VAL A 81 -4.26 10.67 5.89
CA VAL A 81 -3.78 10.65 4.50
C VAL A 81 -4.09 12.00 3.86
N VAL A 82 -3.05 12.67 3.38
CA VAL A 82 -3.17 14.00 2.76
C VAL A 82 -3.89 13.89 1.41
N ALA A 83 -4.73 14.86 1.09
CA ALA A 83 -5.38 14.93 -0.22
C ALA A 83 -4.33 15.02 -1.36
N GLY A 84 -4.62 14.39 -2.50
CA GLY A 84 -3.65 14.25 -3.59
C GLY A 84 -2.67 13.08 -3.42
N THR A 85 -2.87 12.23 -2.39
CA THR A 85 -2.16 10.97 -2.25
C THR A 85 -2.64 9.95 -3.30
N TYR A 86 -1.69 9.24 -3.90
CA TYR A 86 -1.91 8.18 -4.88
C TYR A 86 -1.98 6.80 -4.23
N PHE A 87 -2.81 5.92 -4.79
CA PHE A 87 -2.94 4.53 -4.37
C PHE A 87 -2.63 3.61 -5.55
N ILE A 88 -1.52 2.88 -5.46
CA ILE A 88 -0.98 1.99 -6.49
C ILE A 88 -1.40 0.55 -6.16
N VAL A 89 -1.97 -0.18 -7.13
CA VAL A 89 -2.47 -1.56 -6.97
C VAL A 89 -1.87 -2.54 -7.97
#